data_AF-A0A821QFN6-F1
#
_entry.id   AF-A0A821QFN6-F1
#
_cell.length_a   1.000
_cell.length_b   1.000
_cell.length_c   1.000
_cell.angle_alpha   90.00
_cell.angle_beta   90.00
_cell.angle_gamma   90.00
#
_symmetry.space_group_name_H-M   'P 1'
#
loop_
_entity.id
_entity.type
_entity.pdbx_description
1 polymer ?
#
loop_
_entity_poly.entity_id
_entity_poly.type
_entity_poly.pdbx_seq_one_letter_code
_entity_poly.pdbx_strand_id
1 'polypeptide(L)'
;MGCVFTAMFGSYTEADIETELANFTPHLPVAELMHGGIIKLEGANGFFNPNSLLDPSWLKGKMTAEEYYQAIDYINKCTGRSQVGLTKAYLASERAMRAQLRSQTGLAAVEEINKRYSSVRFTYQQTAQDMKLDMSYSTDPTLRFAQRRGDTIGHASKTVLYISVN
;
A
#
# COMPACT_ATOMS: atom_id res chain seq x y z
N MET A 1 -38.67 1.13 -4.44
CA MET A 1 -37.50 0.63 -3.70
C MET A 1 -36.83 -0.45 -4.54
N GLY A 2 -35.78 -0.09 -5.29
CA GLY A 2 -35.09 -0.99 -6.22
C GLY A 2 -33.78 -1.49 -5.59
N CYS A 3 -33.61 -2.80 -5.60
CA CYS A 3 -32.60 -3.55 -4.85
C CYS A 3 -31.14 -3.23 -5.24
N VAL A 4 -30.30 -3.14 -4.22
CA VAL A 4 -28.86 -2.82 -4.20
C VAL A 4 -27.98 -4.03 -4.59
N PHE A 5 -28.34 -4.78 -5.64
CA PHE A 5 -27.65 -6.04 -5.99
C PHE A 5 -26.66 -5.94 -7.17
N THR A 6 -26.50 -4.77 -7.79
CA THR A 6 -25.70 -4.63 -9.02
C THR A 6 -24.20 -4.40 -8.79
N ALA A 7 -23.75 -4.19 -7.55
CA ALA A 7 -22.36 -3.77 -7.28
C ALA A 7 -21.33 -4.91 -7.22
N MET A 8 -21.74 -6.18 -7.06
CA MET A 8 -20.79 -7.29 -6.87
C MET A 8 -20.32 -7.99 -8.16
N PHE A 9 -20.91 -7.65 -9.32
CA PHE A 9 -20.58 -8.27 -10.63
C PHE A 9 -19.95 -7.31 -11.64
N GLY A 10 -19.58 -6.10 -11.22
CA GLY A 10 -18.91 -5.11 -12.08
C GLY A 10 -17.40 -5.26 -12.10
N SER A 11 -16.74 -4.69 -13.10
CA SER A 11 -15.30 -4.44 -13.09
C SER A 11 -14.99 -3.08 -12.46
N TYR A 12 -13.77 -2.94 -11.95
CA TYR A 12 -13.26 -1.65 -11.47
C TYR A 12 -13.22 -0.63 -12.60
N THR A 13 -13.82 0.55 -12.35
CA THR A 13 -13.69 1.74 -13.17
C THR A 13 -12.69 2.72 -12.55
N GLU A 14 -12.24 3.72 -13.29
CA GLU A 14 -11.37 4.77 -12.73
C GLU A 14 -12.04 5.50 -11.55
N ALA A 15 -13.34 5.80 -11.65
CA ALA A 15 -14.08 6.45 -10.58
C ALA A 15 -14.16 5.60 -9.30
N ASP A 16 -14.23 4.28 -9.43
CA ASP A 16 -14.18 3.37 -8.28
C ASP A 16 -12.83 3.47 -7.56
N ILE A 17 -11.74 3.50 -8.33
CA ILE A 17 -10.39 3.61 -7.79
C ILE A 17 -10.18 4.94 -7.08
N GLU A 18 -10.63 6.05 -7.68
CA GLU A 18 -10.53 7.38 -7.05
C GLU A 18 -11.30 7.42 -5.73
N THR A 19 -12.50 6.83 -5.70
CA THR A 19 -13.32 6.74 -4.49
C THR A 19 -12.66 5.86 -3.42
N GLU A 20 -12.12 4.70 -3.80
CA GLU A 20 -11.40 3.83 -2.87
C GLU A 20 -10.15 4.50 -2.32
N LEU A 21 -9.35 5.18 -3.15
CA LEU A 21 -8.17 5.91 -2.72
C LEU A 21 -8.52 7.04 -1.74
N ALA A 22 -9.54 7.84 -2.05
CA ALA A 22 -9.98 8.93 -1.18
C ALA A 22 -10.45 8.43 0.19
N ASN A 23 -11.12 7.28 0.23
CA ASN A 23 -11.60 6.67 1.48
C ASN A 23 -10.49 5.97 2.26
N PHE A 24 -9.54 5.32 1.59
CA PHE A 24 -8.56 4.45 2.22
C PHE A 24 -7.30 5.19 2.66
N THR A 25 -6.78 6.11 1.83
CA THR A 25 -5.48 6.76 2.07
C THR A 25 -5.38 7.56 3.37
N PRO A 26 -6.43 8.24 3.89
CA PRO A 26 -6.32 8.95 5.17
C PRO A 26 -6.13 8.03 6.39
N HIS A 27 -6.46 6.74 6.25
CA HIS A 27 -6.34 5.76 7.32
C HIS A 27 -5.00 5.00 7.30
N LEU A 28 -4.14 5.30 6.33
CA LEU A 28 -2.82 4.71 6.23
C LEU A 28 -1.82 5.40 7.18
N PRO A 29 -0.76 4.68 7.62
CA PRO A 29 0.20 5.19 8.59
C PRO A 29 0.84 6.52 8.17
N VAL A 30 1.20 7.32 9.18
CA VAL A 30 2.04 8.52 9.00
C VAL A 30 3.48 8.13 8.71
N ALA A 31 4.22 9.06 8.10
CA ALA A 31 5.60 8.85 7.73
C ALA A 31 6.51 8.88 8.96
N GLU A 32 7.53 8.04 8.95
CA GLU A 32 8.52 7.94 10.01
C GLU A 32 9.86 8.50 9.52
N LEU A 33 10.47 9.42 10.28
CA LEU A 33 11.83 9.87 10.00
C LEU A 33 12.83 8.92 10.67
N MET A 34 13.51 8.12 9.86
CA MET A 34 14.53 7.18 10.33
C MET A 34 15.88 7.87 10.57
N HIS A 35 16.75 7.21 11.36
CA HIS A 35 18.14 7.61 11.51
C HIS A 35 18.83 7.77 10.13
N GLY A 36 19.59 8.85 9.96
CA GLY A 36 20.19 9.21 8.68
C GLY A 36 19.34 10.12 7.79
N GLY A 37 18.14 10.52 8.24
CA GLY A 37 17.28 11.45 7.51
C GLY A 37 16.55 10.81 6.33
N ILE A 38 16.29 9.51 6.41
CA ILE A 38 15.47 8.76 5.46
C ILE A 38 14.02 8.82 5.94
N ILE A 39 13.11 9.22 5.06
CA ILE A 39 11.67 9.23 5.36
C ILE A 39 11.10 7.88 4.92
N LYS A 40 10.41 7.19 5.81
CA LYS A 40 9.80 5.88 5.57
C LYS A 40 8.29 6.01 5.59
N LEU A 41 7.64 5.56 4.52
CA LEU A 41 6.19 5.48 4.42
C LEU A 41 5.80 4.02 4.39
N GLU A 42 4.96 3.61 5.34
CA GLU A 42 4.32 2.30 5.29
C GLU A 42 3.01 2.38 4.53
N GLY A 43 2.83 1.46 3.60
CA GLY A 43 1.66 1.36 2.74
C GLY A 43 0.96 0.02 2.89
N ALA A 44 -0.31 0.01 2.49
CA ALA A 44 -1.11 -1.22 2.40
C ALA A 44 -1.65 -1.37 0.99
N ASN A 45 -1.60 -2.60 0.48
CA ASN A 45 -1.99 -2.94 -0.90
C ASN A 45 -1.25 -2.12 -1.98
N GLY A 46 -0.08 -1.56 -1.68
CA GLY A 46 0.69 -0.71 -2.61
C GLY A 46 0.30 0.77 -2.58
N PHE A 47 -0.64 1.17 -1.74
CA PHE A 47 -1.03 2.57 -1.53
C PHE A 47 -0.34 3.16 -0.31
N PHE A 48 -0.11 4.48 -0.34
CA PHE A 48 0.50 5.26 0.74
C PHE A 48 -0.37 6.46 1.09
N ASN A 49 -0.26 6.98 2.31
CA ASN A 49 -0.92 8.23 2.68
C ASN A 49 -0.12 9.42 2.10
N PRO A 50 -0.67 10.24 1.19
CA PRO A 50 0.02 11.43 0.69
C PRO A 50 0.22 12.48 1.79
N ASN A 51 -0.70 12.59 2.74
CA ASN A 51 -0.62 13.53 3.86
C ASN A 51 0.15 12.96 5.07
N SER A 52 0.99 11.94 4.86
CA SER A 52 1.72 11.25 5.91
C SER A 52 2.88 12.04 6.50
N LEU A 53 3.38 13.04 5.77
CA LEU A 53 4.53 13.83 6.19
C LEU A 53 4.13 14.79 7.31
N LEU A 54 4.71 14.61 8.51
CA LEU A 54 4.38 15.43 9.68
C LEU A 54 5.09 16.78 9.70
N ASP A 55 6.29 16.85 9.08
CA ASP A 55 7.08 18.07 9.01
C ASP A 55 7.73 18.21 7.62
N PRO A 56 7.37 19.24 6.83
CA PRO A 56 7.98 19.54 5.53
C PRO A 56 9.50 19.75 5.58
N SER A 57 10.07 20.12 6.73
CA SER A 57 11.51 20.32 6.90
C SER A 57 12.34 19.06 6.59
N TRP A 58 11.73 17.87 6.70
CA TRP A 58 12.37 16.59 6.38
C TRP A 58 12.80 16.48 4.91
N LEU A 59 12.15 17.23 4.02
CA LEU A 59 12.51 17.32 2.61
C LEU A 59 13.72 18.23 2.36
N LYS A 60 14.23 18.92 3.39
CA LYS A 60 15.44 19.77 3.38
C LYS A 60 15.49 20.79 2.24
N GLY A 61 14.32 21.28 1.80
CA GLY A 61 14.20 22.19 0.64
C GLY A 61 14.57 21.57 -0.71
N LYS A 62 14.82 20.26 -0.78
CA LYS A 62 15.12 19.53 -2.02
C LYS A 62 13.88 19.14 -2.82
N MET A 63 12.73 19.17 -2.15
CA MET A 63 11.39 18.93 -2.66
C MET A 63 10.42 19.73 -1.79
N THR A 64 9.40 20.32 -2.41
CA THR A 64 8.32 21.00 -1.70
C THR A 64 7.29 20.00 -1.18
N ALA A 65 6.50 20.38 -0.17
CA ALA A 65 5.42 19.52 0.33
C ALA A 65 4.40 19.17 -0.76
N GLU A 66 4.10 20.12 -1.66
CA GLU A 66 3.19 19.92 -2.79
C GLU A 66 3.73 18.89 -3.79
N GLU A 67 5.00 18.99 -4.16
CA GLU A 67 5.65 17.99 -5.04
C GLU A 67 5.68 16.61 -4.40
N TYR A 68 5.90 16.53 -3.08
CA TYR A 68 5.79 15.29 -2.33
C TYR A 68 4.38 14.71 -2.42
N TYR A 69 3.34 15.51 -2.16
CA TYR A 69 1.94 15.06 -2.27
C TYR A 69 1.63 14.55 -3.67
N GLN A 70 2.03 15.28 -4.70
CA GLN A 70 1.83 14.89 -6.09
C GLN A 70 2.59 13.61 -6.44
N ALA A 71 3.80 13.40 -5.92
CA ALA A 71 4.58 12.19 -6.13
C ALA A 71 3.90 10.97 -5.50
N ILE A 72 3.43 11.08 -4.25
CA ILE A 72 2.72 9.98 -3.58
C ILE A 72 1.38 9.69 -4.25
N ASP A 73 0.61 10.72 -4.61
CA ASP A 73 -0.66 10.58 -5.31
C ASP A 73 -0.47 9.94 -6.70
N TYR A 74 0.60 10.29 -7.41
CA TYR A 74 0.95 9.65 -8.69
C TYR A 74 1.17 8.13 -8.53
N ILE A 75 1.95 7.71 -7.52
CA ILE A 75 2.18 6.29 -7.23
C ILE A 75 0.85 5.59 -6.93
N ASN A 76 0.01 6.19 -6.09
CA ASN A 76 -1.29 5.64 -5.72
C ASN A 76 -2.21 5.49 -6.94
N LYS A 77 -2.30 6.51 -7.80
CA LYS A 77 -3.12 6.48 -9.01
C LYS A 77 -2.65 5.44 -10.01
N CYS A 78 -1.35 5.35 -10.28
CA CYS A 78 -0.81 4.30 -11.15
C CYS A 78 -1.12 2.91 -10.57
N THR A 79 -0.85 2.70 -9.28
CA THR A 79 -1.13 1.43 -8.60
C THR A 79 -2.62 1.08 -8.64
N GLY A 80 -3.50 2.06 -8.43
CA GLY A 80 -4.95 1.86 -8.43
C GLY A 80 -5.48 1.57 -9.84
N ARG A 81 -5.04 2.33 -10.83
CA ARG A 81 -5.41 2.15 -12.25
C ARG A 81 -5.05 0.78 -12.79
N SER A 82 -4.03 0.12 -12.23
CA SER A 82 -3.71 -1.27 -12.57
C SER A 82 -4.86 -2.25 -12.31
N GLN A 83 -5.83 -1.89 -11.45
CA GLN A 83 -7.01 -2.70 -11.17
C GLN A 83 -8.17 -2.47 -12.16
N VAL A 84 -8.13 -1.41 -12.98
CA VAL A 84 -9.24 -1.06 -13.87
C VAL A 84 -9.50 -2.19 -14.85
N GLY A 85 -10.78 -2.54 -15.03
CA GLY A 85 -11.20 -3.68 -15.84
C GLY A 85 -11.15 -5.04 -15.12
N LEU A 86 -10.49 -5.15 -13.97
CA LEU A 86 -10.55 -6.37 -13.15
C LEU A 86 -11.90 -6.47 -12.44
N THR A 87 -12.37 -7.70 -12.23
CA THR A 87 -13.63 -7.93 -11.50
C THR A 87 -13.58 -7.34 -10.09
N LYS A 88 -14.68 -6.80 -9.59
CA LYS A 88 -14.80 -6.39 -8.18
C LYS A 88 -15.01 -7.60 -7.26
N ALA A 89 -15.34 -8.78 -7.81
CA ALA A 89 -15.39 -10.01 -7.05
C ALA A 89 -13.98 -10.36 -6.55
N TYR A 90 -13.79 -10.32 -5.24
CA TYR A 90 -12.48 -10.57 -4.63
C TYR A 90 -12.19 -12.06 -4.54
N LEU A 91 -11.89 -12.67 -5.69
CA LEU A 91 -11.54 -14.07 -5.79
C LEU A 91 -10.19 -14.33 -5.12
N ALA A 92 -10.15 -15.27 -4.17
CA ALA A 92 -8.92 -15.61 -3.45
C ALA A 92 -7.79 -16.03 -4.40
N SER A 93 -8.13 -16.70 -5.51
CA SER A 93 -7.21 -17.11 -6.57
C SER A 93 -6.52 -15.94 -7.28
N GLU A 94 -7.12 -14.76 -7.31
CA GLU A 94 -6.58 -13.58 -8.01
C GLU A 94 -5.76 -12.66 -7.10
N ARG A 95 -5.77 -12.88 -5.78
CA ARG A 95 -5.10 -11.99 -4.81
C ARG A 95 -3.62 -11.80 -5.11
N ALA A 96 -2.91 -12.91 -5.36
CA ALA A 96 -1.47 -12.88 -5.63
C ALA A 96 -1.16 -12.13 -6.92
N MET A 97 -1.91 -12.40 -7.99
CA MET A 97 -1.78 -11.71 -9.28
C MET A 97 -2.03 -10.21 -9.12
N ARG A 98 -3.10 -9.81 -8.43
CA ARG A 98 -3.43 -8.39 -8.20
C ARG A 98 -2.37 -7.69 -7.35
N ALA A 99 -1.84 -8.36 -6.33
CA ALA A 99 -0.76 -7.82 -5.50
C ALA A 99 0.53 -7.64 -6.29
N GLN A 100 0.87 -8.59 -7.17
CA GLN A 100 2.02 -8.50 -8.06
C GLN A 100 1.86 -7.36 -9.08
N LEU A 101 0.68 -7.25 -9.69
CA LEU A 101 0.38 -6.19 -10.66
C LEU A 101 0.54 -4.80 -10.03
N ARG A 102 -0.06 -4.59 -8.84
CA ARG A 102 0.10 -3.34 -8.08
C ARG A 102 1.56 -3.02 -7.75
N SER A 103 2.33 -4.04 -7.37
CA SER A 103 3.75 -3.89 -7.05
C SER A 103 4.58 -3.47 -8.26
N GLN A 104 4.38 -4.13 -9.40
CA GLN A 104 5.07 -3.81 -10.65
C GLN A 104 4.75 -2.39 -11.11
N THR A 105 3.47 -2.01 -11.07
CA THR A 105 3.05 -0.65 -11.44
C THR A 105 3.57 0.40 -10.46
N GLY A 106 3.57 0.11 -9.15
CA GLY A 106 4.13 0.99 -8.13
C GLY A 106 5.64 1.21 -8.30
N LEU A 107 6.38 0.14 -8.59
CA LEU A 107 7.82 0.22 -8.89
C LEU A 107 8.08 1.09 -10.13
N ALA A 108 7.34 0.86 -11.22
CA ALA A 108 7.47 1.65 -12.45
C ALA A 108 7.16 3.15 -12.21
N ALA A 109 6.12 3.46 -11.43
CA ALA A 109 5.78 4.84 -11.07
C ALA A 109 6.91 5.51 -10.27
N VAL A 110 7.53 4.79 -9.35
CA VAL A 110 8.69 5.27 -8.58
C VAL A 110 9.90 5.52 -9.48
N GLU A 111 10.17 4.64 -10.45
CA GLU A 111 11.24 4.87 -11.44
C GLU A 111 11.01 6.14 -12.26
N GLU A 112 9.77 6.43 -12.64
CA GLU A 112 9.43 7.66 -13.36
C GLU A 112 9.58 8.91 -12.50
N ILE A 113 9.14 8.86 -11.24
CA ILE A 113 9.34 9.96 -10.28
C ILE A 113 10.82 10.25 -10.10
N ASN A 114 11.63 9.21 -9.95
CA ASN A 114 13.09 9.34 -9.79
C ASN A 114 13.80 9.92 -11.01
N LYS A 115 13.19 9.89 -12.21
CA LYS A 115 13.71 10.60 -13.39
C LYS A 115 13.42 12.11 -13.31
N ARG A 116 12.38 12.52 -12.59
CA ARG A 116 11.95 13.91 -12.42
C ARG A 116 12.70 14.61 -11.29
N TYR A 117 13.01 13.89 -10.21
CA TYR A 117 13.68 14.44 -9.02
C TYR A 117 15.07 13.81 -8.85
N SER A 118 16.12 14.61 -9.04
CA SER A 118 17.51 14.16 -8.89
C SER A 118 18.07 14.35 -7.48
N SER A 119 17.50 15.28 -6.71
CA SER A 119 17.86 15.63 -5.33
C SER A 119 17.21 14.73 -4.27
N VAL A 120 16.21 13.96 -4.67
CA VAL A 120 15.44 13.05 -3.81
C VAL A 120 15.35 11.71 -4.51
N ARG A 121 15.56 10.63 -3.75
CA ARG A 121 15.48 9.27 -4.28
C ARG A 121 14.41 8.49 -3.54
N PHE A 122 13.45 7.99 -4.31
CA PHE A 122 12.38 7.09 -3.86
C PHE A 122 12.80 5.64 -4.08
N THR A 123 12.60 4.80 -3.07
CA THR A 123 12.90 3.37 -3.13
C THR A 123 11.67 2.57 -2.71
N TYR A 124 11.12 1.79 -3.65
CA TYR A 124 9.94 0.97 -3.43
C TYR A 124 10.34 -0.43 -2.98
N GLN A 125 9.85 -0.88 -1.84
CA GLN A 125 10.08 -2.23 -1.33
C GLN A 125 8.75 -2.90 -0.98
N GLN A 126 8.53 -4.09 -1.53
CA GLN A 126 7.43 -4.95 -1.09
C GLN A 126 8.02 -6.15 -0.36
N THR A 127 7.53 -6.41 0.84
CA THR A 127 7.87 -7.62 1.60
C THR A 127 6.59 -8.43 1.81
N ALA A 128 6.65 -9.72 1.47
CA ALA A 128 5.64 -10.65 1.92
C ALA A 128 5.85 -10.87 3.42
N GLN A 129 4.88 -10.46 4.24
CA GLN A 129 4.82 -10.87 5.64
C GLN A 129 3.86 -12.04 5.75
N ASP A 130 4.39 -13.17 6.22
CA ASP A 130 3.57 -14.28 6.66
C ASP A 130 2.86 -13.86 7.94
N MET A 131 1.54 -13.67 7.89
CA MET A 131 0.75 -13.44 9.10
C MET A 131 0.69 -14.75 9.87
N LYS A 132 1.40 -14.81 10.99
CA LYS A 132 1.28 -15.86 11.99
C LYS A 132 0.27 -15.39 13.03
N LEU A 133 -0.79 -16.15 13.29
CA LEU A 133 -1.59 -15.91 14.50
C LEU A 133 -0.71 -16.20 15.71
N ASP A 134 -0.55 -15.22 16.58
CA ASP A 134 -0.15 -15.48 17.94
C ASP A 134 -1.42 -15.58 18.80
N MET A 135 -1.85 -16.81 19.09
CA MET A 135 -3.01 -17.09 19.96
C MET A 135 -2.61 -17.26 21.43
N SER A 136 -1.68 -16.45 21.93
CA SER A 136 -1.16 -16.54 23.30
C SER A 136 -2.20 -16.27 24.42
N TYR A 137 -3.46 -15.95 24.09
CA TYR A 137 -4.54 -15.71 25.07
C TYR A 137 -5.58 -16.84 25.20
N SER A 138 -5.41 -17.99 24.54
CA SER A 138 -6.34 -19.12 24.73
C SER A 138 -6.03 -19.90 26.01
N THR A 139 -6.89 -19.76 27.04
CA THR A 139 -6.88 -20.58 28.26
C THR A 139 -7.41 -22.01 28.08
N ASP A 140 -7.84 -22.39 26.87
CA ASP A 140 -8.39 -23.72 26.60
C ASP A 140 -7.30 -24.74 26.22
N PRO A 141 -7.11 -25.82 27.00
CA PRO A 141 -6.11 -26.85 26.73
C PRO A 141 -6.41 -27.69 25.47
N THR A 142 -7.64 -27.69 24.95
CA THR A 142 -7.99 -28.43 23.72
C THR A 142 -7.44 -27.77 22.45
N LEU A 143 -7.23 -26.45 22.47
CA LEU A 143 -6.60 -25.70 21.37
C LEU A 143 -5.07 -25.90 21.29
N ARG A 144 -4.44 -26.44 22.35
CA ARG A 144 -2.99 -26.75 22.33
C ARG A 144 -2.65 -27.93 21.43
N PHE A 145 -3.57 -28.88 21.21
CA PHE A 145 -3.33 -30.00 20.30
C PHE A 145 -3.42 -29.62 18.82
N ALA A 146 -3.96 -28.43 18.51
CA ALA A 146 -3.87 -27.81 17.18
C ALA A 146 -2.51 -27.11 16.93
N GLN A 147 -1.54 -27.19 17.86
CA GLN A 147 -0.16 -26.70 17.67
C GLN A 147 0.65 -27.40 16.57
N ARG A 148 0.05 -28.31 15.79
CA ARG A 148 0.73 -28.92 14.64
C ARG A 148 0.67 -27.98 13.44
N ARG A 149 1.73 -27.19 13.35
CA ARG A 149 2.20 -26.34 12.23
C ARG A 149 1.75 -24.88 12.33
N GLY A 150 2.75 -24.01 12.21
CA GLY A 150 2.57 -22.59 12.00
C GLY A 150 1.93 -22.34 10.65
N ASP A 151 0.65 -22.65 10.55
CA ASP A 151 -0.15 -22.39 9.37
C ASP A 151 -0.27 -20.88 9.23
N THR A 152 0.41 -20.35 8.22
CA THR A 152 0.28 -18.97 7.77
C THR A 152 -1.19 -18.74 7.43
N ILE A 153 -1.87 -17.84 8.14
CA ILE A 153 -3.32 -17.63 8.02
C ILE A 153 -3.64 -16.62 6.91
N GLY A 154 -2.60 -15.94 6.42
CA GLY A 154 -2.65 -15.13 5.23
C GLY A 154 -1.26 -14.59 4.91
N HIS A 155 -1.02 -14.32 3.63
CA HIS A 155 0.09 -13.50 3.22
C HIS A 155 -0.41 -12.06 3.15
N ALA A 156 0.11 -11.19 4.02
CA ALA A 156 -0.07 -9.76 3.89
C ALA A 156 1.15 -9.19 3.18
N SER A 157 0.96 -8.55 2.03
CA SER A 157 2.05 -7.79 1.42
C SER A 157 2.16 -6.45 2.14
N LYS A 158 3.25 -6.24 2.86
CA LYS A 158 3.62 -4.92 3.37
C LYS A 158 4.40 -4.20 2.29
N THR A 159 3.95 -3.02 1.92
CA THR A 159 4.68 -2.14 0.99
C THR A 159 5.30 -1.01 1.80
N VAL A 160 6.58 -0.73 1.55
CA VAL A 160 7.30 0.36 2.20
C VAL A 160 7.96 1.21 1.10
N LEU A 161 7.82 2.52 1.22
CA LEU A 161 8.49 3.49 0.37
C LEU A 161 9.50 4.26 1.23
N TYR A 162 10.76 4.23 0.83
CA TYR A 162 11.81 5.03 1.46
C TYR A 162 12.14 6.23 0.57
N ILE A 163 12.34 7.38 1.19
CA ILE A 163 12.70 8.62 0.52
C ILE A 163 14.00 9.12 1.16
N SER A 164 15.09 9.08 0.40
CA SER A 164 16.38 9.64 0.81
C SER A 164 16.59 10.99 0.14
N VAL A 165 16.96 11.98 0.96
CA VAL A 165 17.19 13.35 0.53
C VAL A 165 18.70 13.61 0.55
N ASN A 166 19.28 13.84 -0.63
CA ASN A 166 20.72 14.03 -0.84
C ASN A 166 21.14 15.50 -0.84
#